data_AF-A0A843WCJ0-F1
#
_entry.id   AF-A0A843WCJ0-F1
#
_cell.length_a   1.000
_cell.length_b   1.000
_cell.length_c   1.000
_cell.angle_alpha   90.00
_cell.angle_beta   90.00
_cell.angle_gamma   90.00
#
_symmetry.space_group_name_H-M   'P 1'
#
loop_
_entity.id
_entity.type
_entity.pdbx_description
1 polymer ?
#
loop_
_entity_poly.entity_id
_entity_poly.type
_entity_poly.pdbx_seq_one_letter_code
_entity_poly.pdbx_strand_id
1 'polypeptide(L)'
;MSSLEMELAVARANRLHGRSSPAKGASGRGSANRGFQKAFVVVGINTGFGNRKRRDSLRETWVARGSRLKRLEEEKGIVLRFVIGRSATPGGVFDRAIDAEDADTRDFLRLDHVEGYHELSAKTRVYFSTAASIWDADFYAKVDDDVHVNLGMFAATLARYRTKPRIYIGCMKSGPVLSQE
;
A
#
# COMPACT_ATOMS: atom_id res chain seq x y z
N MET A 1 -17.89 10.59 -13.73
CA MET A 1 -16.90 10.50 -12.64
C MET A 1 -17.60 9.81 -11.49
N SER A 2 -17.05 8.70 -11.01
CA SER A 2 -17.58 7.96 -9.86
C SER A 2 -17.39 8.78 -8.56
N SER A 3 -18.24 8.57 -7.54
CA SER A 3 -18.09 9.21 -6.21
C SER A 3 -16.68 9.05 -5.67
N LEU A 4 -16.09 7.86 -5.86
CA LEU A 4 -14.74 7.55 -5.41
C LEU A 4 -13.66 8.37 -6.16
N GLU A 5 -13.81 8.54 -7.47
CA GLU A 5 -12.89 9.34 -8.28
C GLU A 5 -12.94 10.81 -7.85
N MET A 6 -14.13 11.30 -7.53
CA MET A 6 -14.34 12.66 -7.04
C MET A 6 -13.79 12.84 -5.63
N GLU A 7 -14.02 11.90 -4.72
CA GLU A 7 -13.43 11.90 -3.37
C GLU A 7 -11.89 11.86 -3.41
N LEU A 8 -11.31 11.03 -4.29
CA LEU A 8 -9.87 10.97 -4.53
C LEU A 8 -9.35 12.29 -5.10
N ALA A 9 -10.04 12.87 -6.08
CA ALA A 9 -9.67 14.16 -6.67
C ALA A 9 -9.77 15.31 -5.66
N VAL A 10 -10.79 15.33 -4.82
CA VAL A 10 -10.97 16.32 -3.74
C VAL A 10 -9.90 16.16 -2.66
N ALA A 11 -9.59 14.92 -2.24
CA ALA A 11 -8.51 14.65 -1.31
C ALA A 11 -7.14 15.10 -1.87
N ARG A 12 -6.92 14.93 -3.19
CA ARG A 12 -5.74 15.45 -3.91
C ARG A 12 -5.70 16.97 -3.92
N ALA A 13 -6.82 17.64 -4.22
CA ALA A 13 -6.92 19.10 -4.27
C ALA A 13 -6.73 19.75 -2.89
N ASN A 14 -7.32 19.18 -1.83
CA ASN A 14 -7.25 19.71 -0.47
C ASN A 14 -5.83 19.65 0.11
N ARG A 15 -5.02 18.64 -0.26
CA ARG A 15 -3.60 18.58 0.13
C ARG A 15 -2.72 19.64 -0.56
N LEU A 16 -3.11 20.10 -1.75
CA LEU A 16 -2.35 21.11 -2.51
C LEU A 16 -2.65 22.55 -2.07
N HIS A 17 -3.82 22.82 -1.49
CA HIS A 17 -4.31 24.18 -1.18
C HIS A 17 -4.06 24.65 0.28
N GLY A 18 -3.37 23.86 1.11
CA GLY A 18 -3.15 24.20 2.52
C GLY A 18 -2.05 25.24 2.78
N ARG A 19 -2.30 26.54 2.49
CA ARG A 19 -1.75 27.69 3.25
C ARG A 19 -2.29 29.06 2.81
N SER A 20 -3.01 29.74 3.72
CA SER A 20 -2.87 31.20 3.93
C SER A 20 -3.31 31.59 5.34
N SER A 21 -2.35 31.64 6.27
CA SER A 21 -2.27 32.57 7.44
C SER A 21 -1.07 32.22 8.33
N PRO A 22 -0.27 33.19 8.82
CA PRO A 22 0.88 32.93 9.68
C PRO A 22 0.60 33.22 11.16
N ALA A 23 0.95 32.31 12.08
CA ALA A 23 1.26 32.67 13.47
C ALA A 23 2.20 31.63 14.12
N LYS A 24 3.09 32.15 14.97
CA LYS A 24 4.34 31.58 15.51
C LYS A 24 4.13 30.56 16.64
N GLY A 25 5.08 29.61 16.79
CA GLY A 25 5.44 29.04 18.10
C GLY A 25 5.78 27.54 18.15
N ALA A 26 7.02 27.25 18.57
CA ALA A 26 7.51 26.01 19.21
C ALA A 26 7.69 24.69 18.41
N SER A 27 8.98 24.39 18.16
CA SER A 27 9.67 23.09 18.26
C SER A 27 9.04 21.79 17.71
N GLY A 28 9.62 21.31 16.61
CA GLY A 28 10.21 19.96 16.59
C GLY A 28 9.34 18.76 16.23
N ARG A 29 8.92 18.65 14.97
CA ARG A 29 9.07 17.46 14.10
C ARG A 29 8.51 17.79 12.72
N GLY A 30 9.31 17.61 11.69
CA GLY A 30 9.08 18.12 10.34
C GLY A 30 7.70 17.77 9.78
N SER A 31 6.80 18.75 9.81
CA SER A 31 5.65 18.82 8.91
C SER A 31 6.19 19.12 7.51
N ALA A 32 6.64 18.06 6.85
CA ALA A 32 7.04 18.13 5.46
C ALA A 32 5.77 18.12 4.62
N ASN A 33 5.42 19.31 4.15
CA ASN A 33 4.66 19.55 2.94
C ASN A 33 5.22 18.67 1.81
N ARG A 34 4.77 17.42 1.67
CA ARG A 34 5.14 16.55 0.55
C ARG A 34 3.89 16.33 -0.27
N GLY A 35 3.91 16.84 -1.50
CA GLY A 35 3.05 16.31 -2.56
C GLY A 35 3.18 14.78 -2.65
N PHE A 36 2.25 14.14 -3.34
CA PHE A 36 2.22 12.68 -3.48
C PHE A 36 3.60 12.13 -3.84
N GLN A 37 3.98 11.03 -3.20
CA GLN A 37 5.20 10.32 -3.54
C GLN A 37 5.00 9.67 -4.92
N LYS A 38 5.79 10.07 -5.91
CA LYS A 38 5.74 9.45 -7.24
C LYS A 38 6.26 8.03 -7.16
N ALA A 39 5.57 7.10 -7.81
CA ALA A 39 5.99 5.72 -7.93
C ALA A 39 5.65 5.18 -9.33
N PHE A 40 6.38 4.17 -9.77
CA PHE A 40 5.98 3.37 -10.93
C PHE A 40 4.90 2.37 -10.54
N VAL A 41 5.09 1.63 -9.45
CA VAL A 41 4.10 0.70 -8.92
C VAL A 41 4.17 0.61 -7.41
N VAL A 42 2.99 0.57 -6.77
CA VAL A 42 2.85 0.22 -5.36
C VAL A 42 2.29 -1.19 -5.25
N VAL A 43 3.06 -2.10 -4.66
CA VAL A 43 2.68 -3.50 -4.43
C VAL A 43 2.37 -3.69 -2.95
N GLY A 44 1.11 -3.99 -2.67
CA GLY A 44 0.63 -4.34 -1.35
C GLY A 44 0.54 -5.84 -1.20
N ILE A 45 1.32 -6.39 -0.27
CA ILE A 45 1.34 -7.81 0.06
C ILE A 45 0.41 -8.03 1.24
N ASN A 46 -0.81 -8.49 1.00
CA ASN A 46 -1.79 -8.75 2.04
C ASN A 46 -1.32 -9.89 2.95
N THR A 47 -1.24 -9.60 4.26
CA THR A 47 -0.76 -10.55 5.28
C THR A 47 -1.55 -10.39 6.58
N GLY A 48 -1.46 -11.35 7.49
CA GLY A 48 -2.13 -11.31 8.80
C GLY A 48 -1.16 -11.50 9.98
N PHE A 49 -1.67 -11.33 11.21
CA PHE A 49 -0.87 -11.42 12.43
C PHE A 49 -0.11 -12.75 12.57
N GLY A 50 -0.76 -13.87 12.25
CA GLY A 50 -0.17 -15.21 12.33
C GLY A 50 0.88 -15.53 11.26
N ASN A 51 1.07 -14.66 10.27
CA ASN A 51 1.86 -14.99 9.07
C ASN A 51 3.31 -14.50 9.13
N ARG A 52 3.88 -14.33 10.32
CA ARG A 52 5.28 -13.90 10.50
C ARG A 52 6.27 -14.71 9.67
N LYS A 53 6.19 -16.05 9.75
CA LYS A 53 7.06 -16.96 8.99
C LYS A 53 6.93 -16.78 7.48
N ARG A 54 5.72 -16.51 6.97
CA ARG A 54 5.51 -16.22 5.54
C ARG A 54 6.20 -14.93 5.14
N ARG A 55 6.02 -13.86 5.91
CA ARG A 55 6.70 -12.57 5.65
C ARG A 55 8.22 -12.72 5.65
N ASP A 56 8.78 -13.44 6.61
CA ASP A 56 10.22 -13.70 6.67
C ASP A 56 10.70 -14.49 5.45
N SER A 57 9.98 -15.53 5.04
CA SER A 57 10.29 -16.28 3.80
C SER A 57 10.23 -15.40 2.54
N LEU A 58 9.26 -14.48 2.45
CA LEU A 58 9.18 -13.53 1.34
C LEU A 58 10.38 -12.56 1.34
N ARG A 59 10.81 -12.10 2.51
CA ARG A 59 12.00 -11.23 2.70
C ARG A 59 13.35 -11.91 2.46
N GLU A 60 13.37 -13.24 2.53
CA GLU A 60 14.52 -14.06 2.16
C GLU A 60 14.58 -14.32 0.65
N THR A 61 13.48 -14.08 -0.07
CA THR A 61 13.36 -14.39 -1.49
C THR A 61 13.18 -13.14 -2.34
N TRP A 62 11.95 -12.67 -2.56
CA TRP A 62 11.65 -11.64 -3.56
C TRP A 62 11.33 -10.25 -2.97
N VAL A 63 11.07 -10.15 -1.67
CA VAL A 63 10.82 -8.87 -0.99
C VAL A 63 12.13 -8.29 -0.49
N ALA A 64 12.54 -7.17 -1.09
CA ALA A 64 13.76 -6.48 -0.71
C ALA A 64 13.66 -5.93 0.73
N ARG A 65 14.81 -5.81 1.41
CA ARG A 65 14.93 -5.28 2.78
C ARG A 65 15.97 -4.18 2.90
N GLY A 66 15.80 -3.32 3.89
CA GLY A 66 16.80 -2.33 4.29
C GLY A 66 17.22 -1.43 3.12
N SER A 67 18.52 -1.34 2.86
CA SER A 67 19.07 -0.51 1.77
C SER A 67 18.61 -0.96 0.39
N ARG A 68 18.40 -2.27 0.16
CA ARG A 68 17.91 -2.78 -1.13
C ARG A 68 16.48 -2.34 -1.41
N LEU A 69 15.62 -2.30 -0.38
CA LEU A 69 14.25 -1.82 -0.50
C LEU A 69 14.22 -0.32 -0.84
N LYS A 70 14.99 0.49 -0.13
CA LYS A 70 15.12 1.93 -0.41
C LYS A 70 15.60 2.20 -1.83
N ARG A 71 16.64 1.48 -2.26
CA ARG A 71 17.18 1.61 -3.62
C ARG A 71 16.13 1.24 -4.67
N LEU A 72 15.36 0.19 -4.44
CA LEU A 72 14.28 -0.22 -5.33
C LEU A 72 13.19 0.86 -5.44
N GLU A 73 12.84 1.51 -4.34
CA GLU A 73 11.88 2.62 -4.31
C GLU A 73 12.41 3.86 -5.03
N GLU A 74 13.64 4.28 -4.72
CA GLU A 74 14.24 5.51 -5.23
C GLU A 74 14.63 5.40 -6.71
N GLU A 75 15.25 4.29 -7.12
CA GLU A 75 15.79 4.14 -8.48
C GLU A 75 14.76 3.60 -9.47
N LYS A 76 13.82 2.75 -9.01
CA LYS A 76 12.85 2.08 -9.89
C LYS A 76 11.42 2.53 -9.66
N GLY A 77 11.14 3.31 -8.62
CA GLY A 77 9.77 3.67 -8.27
C GLY A 77 8.91 2.47 -7.86
N ILE A 78 9.53 1.37 -7.41
CA ILE A 78 8.80 0.15 -7.02
C ILE A 78 8.68 0.14 -5.49
N VAL A 79 7.47 0.34 -4.99
CA VAL A 79 7.17 0.33 -3.55
C VAL A 79 6.62 -1.04 -3.17
N LEU A 80 7.23 -1.71 -2.20
CA LEU A 80 6.77 -2.99 -1.66
C LEU A 80 6.37 -2.83 -0.20
N ARG A 81 5.12 -3.11 0.16
CA ARG A 81 4.66 -3.02 1.57
C ARG A 81 3.86 -4.26 1.97
N PHE A 82 4.13 -4.79 3.16
CA PHE A 82 3.23 -5.72 3.82
C PHE A 82 2.01 -4.97 4.34
N VAL A 83 0.83 -5.32 3.83
CA VAL A 83 -0.42 -4.65 4.14
C VAL A 83 -1.10 -5.36 5.30
N ILE A 84 -1.22 -4.65 6.41
CA ILE A 84 -1.80 -5.19 7.65
C ILE A 84 -2.67 -4.14 8.34
N GLY A 85 -3.81 -4.58 8.86
CA GLY A 85 -4.69 -3.80 9.69
C GLY A 85 -4.26 -3.79 11.15
N ARG A 86 -5.24 -3.47 12.00
CA ARG A 86 -5.17 -3.39 13.45
C ARG A 86 -5.86 -4.60 14.07
N SER A 87 -5.46 -4.97 15.27
CA SER A 87 -6.20 -5.99 16.02
C SER A 87 -7.52 -5.42 16.55
N ALA A 88 -8.47 -6.30 16.89
CA ALA A 88 -9.76 -5.89 17.48
C ALA A 88 -9.59 -5.24 18.86
N THR A 89 -8.48 -5.51 19.54
CA THR A 89 -8.12 -4.92 20.84
C THR A 89 -6.88 -4.04 20.64
N PRO A 90 -7.05 -2.73 20.38
CA PRO A 90 -5.93 -1.83 20.12
C PRO A 90 -4.83 -1.93 21.18
N GLY A 91 -3.58 -2.10 20.74
CA GLY A 91 -2.42 -2.24 21.64
C GLY A 91 -2.28 -3.64 22.26
N GLY A 92 -3.09 -4.60 21.81
CA GLY A 92 -3.00 -6.00 22.18
C GLY A 92 -1.68 -6.65 21.78
N VAL A 93 -1.54 -7.94 22.11
CA VAL A 93 -0.31 -8.71 21.82
C VAL A 93 -0.02 -8.75 20.31
N PHE A 94 -1.04 -8.86 19.48
CA PHE A 94 -0.89 -8.87 18.02
C PHE A 94 -0.38 -7.54 17.46
N ASP A 95 -0.91 -6.41 17.93
CA ASP A 95 -0.44 -5.09 17.48
C ASP A 95 1.02 -4.87 17.89
N ARG A 96 1.36 -5.17 19.15
CA ARG A 96 2.73 -5.05 19.68
C ARG A 96 3.73 -5.95 18.96
N ALA A 97 3.34 -7.15 18.56
CA ALA A 97 4.19 -8.05 17.78
C ALA A 97 4.53 -7.46 16.41
N ILE A 98 3.55 -6.83 15.75
CA ILE A 98 3.81 -6.15 14.47
C ILE A 98 4.59 -4.85 14.68
N ASP A 99 4.35 -4.10 15.76
CA ASP A 99 5.14 -2.88 16.05
C ASP A 99 6.62 -3.21 16.24
N ALA A 100 6.93 -4.30 16.97
CA ALA A 100 8.29 -4.78 17.12
C ALA A 100 8.92 -5.17 15.78
N GLU A 101 8.17 -5.87 14.93
CA GLU A 101 8.64 -6.26 13.60
C GLU A 101 8.86 -5.06 12.67
N ASP A 102 7.95 -4.08 12.66
CA ASP A 102 8.04 -2.90 11.80
C ASP A 102 9.17 -1.97 12.24
N ALA A 103 9.47 -1.91 13.54
CA ALA A 103 10.63 -1.16 14.05
C ALA A 103 11.95 -1.63 13.40
N ASP A 104 12.09 -2.95 13.17
CA ASP A 104 13.27 -3.54 12.55
C ASP A 104 13.23 -3.45 11.02
N THR A 105 12.09 -3.78 10.43
CA THR A 105 11.97 -4.05 8.99
C THR A 105 11.56 -2.82 8.19
N ARG A 106 10.70 -1.96 8.75
CA ARG A 106 10.14 -0.74 8.14
C ARG A 106 9.54 -0.98 6.76
N ASP A 107 8.86 -2.12 6.59
CA ASP A 107 8.27 -2.56 5.33
C ASP A 107 6.75 -2.76 5.41
N PHE A 108 6.08 -2.30 6.48
CA PHE A 108 4.62 -2.37 6.59
C PHE A 108 3.91 -1.13 6.04
N LEU A 109 2.69 -1.37 5.55
CA LEU A 109 1.64 -0.37 5.41
C LEU A 109 0.53 -0.74 6.40
N ARG A 110 0.44 0.03 7.48
CA ARG A 110 -0.60 -0.10 8.51
C ARG A 110 -1.89 0.55 8.02
N LEU A 111 -2.98 -0.21 8.03
CA LEU A 111 -4.31 0.27 7.65
C LEU A 111 -5.16 0.56 8.89
N ASP A 112 -6.02 1.57 8.82
CA ASP A 112 -7.11 1.74 9.78
C ASP A 112 -8.27 0.79 9.43
N HIS A 113 -8.03 -0.49 9.67
CA HIS A 113 -8.95 -1.58 9.37
C HIS A 113 -8.75 -2.67 10.42
N VAL A 114 -9.84 -3.16 11.01
CA VAL A 114 -9.75 -4.28 11.96
C VAL A 114 -9.59 -5.57 11.18
N GLU A 115 -8.51 -6.32 11.43
CA GLU A 115 -8.27 -7.60 10.78
C GLU A 115 -9.33 -8.63 11.17
N GLY A 116 -9.83 -9.36 10.17
CA GLY A 116 -10.77 -10.45 10.34
C GLY A 116 -10.88 -11.27 9.05
N TYR A 117 -11.19 -12.56 9.17
CA TYR A 117 -11.32 -13.43 7.99
C TYR A 117 -12.43 -12.97 7.03
N HIS A 118 -13.54 -12.48 7.57
CA HIS A 118 -14.66 -11.97 6.77
C HIS A 118 -14.42 -10.55 6.22
N GLU A 119 -13.28 -9.95 6.54
CA GLU A 119 -12.98 -8.55 6.26
C GLU A 119 -11.99 -8.38 5.09
N LEU A 120 -11.59 -9.46 4.41
CA LEU A 120 -10.56 -9.43 3.36
C LEU A 120 -10.91 -8.51 2.17
N SER A 121 -12.18 -8.47 1.77
CA SER A 121 -12.67 -7.57 0.71
C SER A 121 -12.59 -6.10 1.17
N ALA A 122 -13.00 -5.83 2.42
CA ALA A 122 -12.90 -4.50 3.01
C ALA A 122 -11.43 -4.06 3.14
N LYS A 123 -10.54 -4.95 3.59
CA LYS A 123 -9.09 -4.71 3.64
C LYS A 123 -8.53 -4.32 2.27
N THR A 124 -8.93 -5.03 1.21
CA THR A 124 -8.48 -4.73 -0.15
C THR A 124 -8.92 -3.33 -0.60
N ARG A 125 -10.17 -2.94 -0.30
CA ARG A 125 -10.68 -1.59 -0.59
C ARG A 125 -9.91 -0.51 0.19
N VAL A 126 -9.69 -0.74 1.48
CA VAL A 126 -8.94 0.19 2.35
C VAL A 126 -7.47 0.29 1.92
N TYR A 127 -6.87 -0.81 1.48
CA TYR A 127 -5.52 -0.81 0.92
C TYR A 127 -5.42 0.12 -0.29
N PHE A 128 -6.24 -0.09 -1.33
CA PHE A 128 -6.12 0.69 -2.56
C PHE A 128 -6.41 2.19 -2.33
N SER A 129 -7.41 2.52 -1.52
CA SER A 129 -7.70 3.91 -1.15
C SER A 129 -6.56 4.55 -0.36
N THR A 130 -5.98 3.83 0.61
CA THR A 130 -4.84 4.31 1.39
C THR A 130 -3.62 4.51 0.49
N ALA A 131 -3.29 3.53 -0.35
CA ALA A 131 -2.15 3.61 -1.27
C ALA A 131 -2.28 4.81 -2.22
N ALA A 132 -3.45 5.00 -2.83
CA ALA A 132 -3.71 6.12 -3.74
C ALA A 132 -3.72 7.51 -3.05
N SER A 133 -3.83 7.55 -1.72
CA SER A 133 -3.75 8.78 -0.91
C SER A 133 -2.32 9.15 -0.51
N ILE A 134 -1.37 8.22 -0.62
CA ILE A 134 0.04 8.40 -0.23
C ILE A 134 0.91 8.54 -1.47
N TRP A 135 0.73 7.64 -2.43
CA TRP A 135 1.48 7.58 -3.67
C TRP A 135 0.65 8.07 -4.84
N ASP A 136 1.31 8.71 -5.80
CA ASP A 136 0.79 8.93 -7.13
C ASP A 136 1.56 8.01 -8.07
N ALA A 137 1.04 6.78 -8.20
CA ALA A 137 1.66 5.69 -8.93
C ALA A 137 0.99 5.41 -10.27
N ASP A 138 1.76 4.95 -11.26
CA ASP A 138 1.21 4.48 -12.54
C ASP A 138 0.37 3.20 -12.35
N PHE A 139 0.78 2.34 -11.40
CA PHE A 139 0.09 1.10 -11.08
C PHE A 139 -0.04 0.88 -9.57
N TYR A 140 -1.13 0.20 -9.18
CA TYR A 140 -1.32 -0.34 -7.84
C TYR A 140 -1.60 -1.83 -7.97
N ALA A 141 -0.89 -2.64 -7.19
CA ALA A 141 -1.03 -4.09 -7.21
C ALA A 141 -1.32 -4.61 -5.81
N LYS A 142 -2.11 -5.67 -5.76
CA LYS A 142 -2.34 -6.48 -4.56
C LYS A 142 -1.80 -7.87 -4.83
N VAL A 143 -1.03 -8.41 -3.88
CA VAL A 143 -0.49 -9.79 -3.89
C VAL A 143 -0.80 -10.40 -2.52
N ASP A 144 -1.00 -11.71 -2.45
CA ASP A 144 -1.15 -12.43 -1.17
C ASP A 144 0.20 -12.94 -0.65
N ASP A 145 0.36 -13.12 0.66
CA ASP A 145 1.65 -13.45 1.30
C ASP A 145 2.13 -14.90 1.10
N ASP A 146 1.41 -15.67 0.31
CA ASP A 146 1.73 -17.02 -0.12
C ASP A 146 2.14 -17.11 -1.60
N VAL A 147 2.31 -15.96 -2.26
CA VAL A 147 2.73 -15.84 -3.66
C VAL A 147 4.19 -15.40 -3.77
N HIS A 148 4.91 -15.99 -4.71
CA HIS A 148 6.22 -15.53 -5.15
C HIS A 148 6.10 -14.73 -6.45
N VAL A 149 6.68 -13.53 -6.49
CA VAL A 149 6.65 -12.66 -7.67
C VAL A 149 8.04 -12.50 -8.26
N ASN A 150 8.18 -12.82 -9.55
CA ASN A 150 9.37 -12.42 -10.31
C ASN A 150 9.30 -10.91 -10.59
N LEU A 151 9.92 -10.12 -9.72
CA LEU A 151 9.78 -8.66 -9.72
C LEU A 151 10.29 -8.01 -11.02
N GLY A 152 11.33 -8.57 -11.65
CA GLY A 152 11.87 -8.08 -12.92
C GLY A 152 10.87 -8.26 -14.07
N MET A 153 10.31 -9.46 -14.21
CA MET A 153 9.30 -9.75 -15.23
C MET A 153 7.99 -8.99 -14.97
N PHE A 154 7.60 -8.87 -13.71
CA PHE A 154 6.44 -8.09 -13.29
C PHE A 154 6.57 -6.62 -13.70
N ALA A 155 7.68 -5.97 -13.35
CA ALA A 155 7.93 -4.57 -13.69
C ALA A 155 8.03 -4.35 -15.21
N ALA A 156 8.74 -5.22 -15.93
CA ALA A 156 8.86 -5.15 -17.38
C ALA A 156 7.50 -5.29 -18.08
N THR A 157 6.62 -6.15 -17.56
CA THR A 157 5.27 -6.32 -18.09
C THR A 157 4.44 -5.06 -17.88
N LEU A 158 4.41 -4.51 -16.66
CA LEU A 158 3.68 -3.27 -16.37
C LEU A 158 4.16 -2.08 -17.21
N ALA A 159 5.48 -1.98 -17.46
CA ALA A 159 6.04 -0.90 -18.26
C ALA A 159 5.46 -0.86 -19.68
N ARG A 160 5.13 -2.02 -20.26
CA ARG A 160 4.48 -2.12 -21.59
C ARG A 160 3.04 -1.62 -21.60
N TYR A 161 2.40 -1.54 -20.44
CA TYR A 161 1.02 -1.09 -20.27
C TYR A 161 0.89 0.37 -19.82
N ARG A 162 2.01 1.05 -19.56
CA ARG A 162 2.06 2.39 -18.94
C ARG A 162 1.23 3.45 -19.67
N THR A 163 1.15 3.38 -21.00
CA THR A 163 0.42 4.35 -21.83
C THR A 163 -1.05 4.00 -22.04
N LYS A 164 -1.50 2.83 -21.57
CA LYS A 164 -2.87 2.38 -21.77
C LYS A 164 -3.73 2.74 -20.56
N PRO A 165 -4.84 3.49 -20.74
CA PRO A 165 -5.67 3.92 -19.63
C PRO A 165 -6.57 2.78 -19.11
N ARG A 166 -6.93 2.85 -17.83
CA ARG A 166 -7.98 2.01 -17.18
C ARG A 166 -7.78 0.50 -17.36
N ILE A 167 -6.57 0.04 -17.09
CA ILE A 167 -6.24 -1.37 -17.18
C ILE A 167 -6.45 -2.06 -15.83
N TYR A 168 -7.02 -3.26 -15.88
CA TYR A 168 -7.03 -4.23 -14.79
C TYR A 168 -6.43 -5.55 -15.30
N ILE A 169 -5.32 -6.00 -14.69
CA ILE A 169 -4.56 -7.19 -15.10
C ILE A 169 -4.59 -8.21 -13.96
N GLY A 170 -4.82 -9.47 -14.29
CA GLY A 170 -4.82 -10.58 -13.36
C GLY A 170 -5.28 -11.87 -14.02
N CYS A 171 -5.23 -12.97 -13.27
CA CYS A 171 -5.90 -14.19 -13.67
C CYS A 171 -7.40 -14.02 -13.44
N MET A 172 -8.13 -13.58 -14.47
CA MET A 172 -9.56 -13.34 -14.37
C MET A 172 -10.29 -14.68 -14.40
N LYS A 173 -11.19 -14.90 -13.43
CA LYS A 173 -12.15 -16.00 -13.49
C LYS A 173 -13.32 -15.57 -14.36
N SER A 174 -13.70 -16.40 -15.32
CA SER A 174 -14.95 -16.24 -16.07
C SER A 174 -16.13 -16.77 -15.25
N GLY A 175 -17.27 -16.10 -15.33
CA GLY A 175 -18.50 -16.50 -14.64
C GLY A 175 -19.46 -15.33 -14.40
N PRO A 176 -20.69 -15.60 -13.94
CA PRO A 176 -21.65 -14.57 -13.60
C PRO A 176 -21.12 -13.67 -12.48
N VAL A 177 -21.16 -12.36 -12.70
CA VAL A 177 -20.87 -11.36 -11.67
C VAL A 177 -22.14 -11.21 -10.83
N LEU A 178 -22.07 -11.62 -9.57
CA LEU A 178 -23.17 -11.38 -8.62
C LEU A 178 -23.10 -9.93 -8.16
N SER A 179 -24.01 -9.09 -8.66
CA SER A 179 -24.26 -7.75 -8.14
C SER A 179 -25.61 -7.76 -7.41
N GLN A 180 -25.59 -7.66 -6.08
CA GLN A 180 -26.75 -7.19 -5.33
C GLN A 180 -26.56 -5.69 -5.11
N GLU A 181 -27.57 -4.92 -5.52
CA GLU A 181 -27.69 -3.48 -5.23
C GLU A 181 -28.02 -3.23 -3.76
#